data_AF-A0A9E6AHF5-F1
#
_entry.id   AF-A0A9E6AHF5-F1
#
_cell.length_a   1.000
_cell.length_b   1.000
_cell.length_c   1.000
_cell.angle_alpha   90.00
_cell.angle_beta   90.00
_cell.angle_gamma   90.00
#
_symmetry.space_group_name_H-M   'P 1'
#
loop_
_entity.id
_entity.type
_entity.pdbx_description
1 polymer ?
#
loop_
_entity_poly.entity_id
_entity_poly.type
_entity_poly.pdbx_seq_one_letter_code
_entity_poly.pdbx_strand_id
1 'polypeptide(L)'
;IKGIAHVEDIEWPFVFHGVQHIFDTPVPLKSWTGNDRTSRIVVIARDMDKSDIQASLDTLRMRPGEVDAHIDGMMGQASETVD
;
A
#
# COMPACT_ATOMS: atom_id res chain seq x y z
N ILE A 1 7.15 8.34 6.22
CA ILE A 1 6.47 8.09 4.93
C ILE A 1 5.48 9.21 4.67
N LYS A 2 5.27 9.58 3.40
CA LYS A 2 4.21 10.51 2.99
C LYS A 2 3.61 10.00 1.69
N GLY A 3 2.32 10.22 1.46
CA GLY A 3 1.70 9.81 0.21
C GLY A 3 0.39 10.50 -0.12
N ILE A 4 0.05 10.41 -1.40
CA ILE A 4 -1.24 10.74 -1.99
C ILE A 4 -1.77 9.45 -2.59
N ALA A 5 -2.93 8.98 -2.14
CA ALA A 5 -3.59 7.78 -2.64
C ALA A 5 -4.90 8.14 -3.34
N HIS A 6 -5.04 7.71 -4.58
CA HIS A 6 -6.32 7.65 -5.27
C HIS A 6 -6.99 6.32 -4.95
N VAL A 7 -8.25 6.40 -4.56
CA VAL A 7 -9.08 5.24 -4.23
C VAL A 7 -10.12 5.10 -5.34
N GLU A 8 -10.36 3.86 -5.77
CA GLU A 8 -11.39 3.56 -6.74
C GLU A 8 -12.76 4.07 -6.27
N ASP A 9 -13.57 4.57 -7.19
CA ASP A 9 -14.89 5.17 -6.94
C ASP A 9 -14.90 6.42 -6.03
N ILE A 10 -13.73 7.02 -5.73
CA ILE A 10 -13.64 8.28 -5.00
C ILE A 10 -13.06 9.39 -5.88
N GLU A 11 -13.79 10.51 -5.97
CA GLU A 11 -13.47 11.62 -6.87
C GLU A 11 -12.18 12.37 -6.47
N TRP A 12 -11.81 12.39 -5.20
CA TRP A 12 -10.61 13.07 -4.69
C TRP A 12 -9.64 12.10 -4.02
N PRO A 13 -8.33 12.39 -4.02
CA PRO A 13 -7.36 11.57 -3.33
C PRO A 13 -7.36 11.81 -1.82
N PHE A 14 -6.68 10.93 -1.09
CA PHE A 14 -6.37 11.08 0.32
C PHE A 14 -4.88 11.35 0.51
N VAL A 15 -4.56 12.28 1.40
CA VAL A 15 -3.20 12.56 1.85
C VAL A 15 -2.97 11.86 3.17
N PHE A 16 -1.84 11.18 3.29
CA PHE A 16 -1.43 10.55 4.53
C PHE A 16 0.06 10.77 4.77
N HIS A 17 0.43 10.72 6.04
CA HIS A 17 1.82 10.72 6.46
C HIS A 17 2.00 9.86 7.71
N GLY A 18 3.22 9.40 7.90
CA GLY A 18 3.60 8.65 9.08
C GLY A 18 5.04 8.95 9.45
N VAL A 19 5.29 9.05 10.74
CA VAL A 19 6.62 9.24 11.32
C VAL A 19 6.87 8.08 12.27
N GLN A 20 7.83 7.23 11.92
CA GLN A 20 8.13 6.00 12.66
C GLN A 20 6.86 5.15 12.82
N HIS A 21 6.41 4.90 14.04
CA HIS A 21 5.23 4.08 14.36
C HIS A 21 3.91 4.87 14.39
N ILE A 22 3.95 6.20 14.23
CA ILE A 22 2.78 7.06 14.30
C ILE A 22 2.29 7.36 12.89
N PHE A 23 1.00 7.10 12.66
CA PHE A 23 0.29 7.46 11.42
C PHE A 23 -0.88 8.37 11.76
N ASP A 24 -0.98 9.50 11.05
CA ASP A 24 -2.20 10.30 11.13
C ASP A 24 -3.28 9.69 10.25
N THR A 25 -4.53 9.90 10.66
CA THR A 25 -5.69 9.51 9.86
C THR A 25 -5.59 10.15 8.46
N PRO A 26 -5.74 9.38 7.38
CA PRO A 26 -5.76 9.93 6.03
C PRO A 26 -6.84 11.00 5.87
N VAL A 27 -6.49 12.11 5.23
CA VAL A 27 -7.38 13.26 5.05
C VAL A 27 -7.74 13.43 3.56
N PRO A 28 -9.02 13.61 3.21
CA PRO A 28 -9.42 13.82 1.82
C PRO A 28 -8.96 15.19 1.32
N LEU A 29 -8.38 15.24 0.11
CA LEU A 29 -7.99 16.47 -0.57
C LEU A 29 -9.07 16.91 -1.56
N LYS A 30 -10.21 17.37 -1.04
CA LYS A 30 -11.42 17.69 -1.83
C LYS A 30 -11.24 18.79 -2.88
N SER A 31 -10.24 19.66 -2.72
CA SER A 31 -9.92 20.72 -3.67
C SER A 31 -9.02 20.26 -4.82
N TRP A 32 -8.89 18.95 -5.05
CA TRP A 32 -8.08 18.40 -6.13
C TRP A 32 -8.68 18.74 -7.50
N THR A 33 -7.96 19.49 -8.31
CA THR A 33 -8.39 19.94 -9.64
C THR A 33 -7.68 19.20 -10.78
N GLY A 34 -6.76 18.29 -10.46
CA GLY A 34 -5.96 17.55 -11.44
C GLY A 34 -6.68 16.32 -11.99
N ASN A 35 -6.45 16.00 -13.27
CA ASN A 35 -6.90 14.73 -13.86
C ASN A 35 -5.90 13.58 -13.64
N ASP A 36 -4.73 13.86 -13.04
CA ASP A 36 -3.78 12.82 -12.63
C ASP A 36 -4.41 11.97 -11.52
N ARG A 37 -4.46 10.66 -11.74
CA ARG A 37 -4.96 9.64 -10.79
C ARG A 37 -3.86 8.71 -10.29
N THR A 38 -2.60 9.08 -10.52
CA THR A 38 -1.45 8.32 -10.07
C THR A 38 -1.22 8.52 -8.58
N SER A 39 -1.37 7.45 -7.79
CA SER A 39 -0.93 7.45 -6.39
C SER A 39 0.58 7.60 -6.29
N ARG A 40 1.06 8.47 -5.40
CA ARG A 40 2.49 8.77 -5.22
C ARG A 40 2.86 8.66 -3.75
N ILE A 41 3.87 7.86 -3.46
CA ILE A 41 4.31 7.57 -2.10
C ILE A 41 5.81 7.76 -2.01
N VAL A 42 6.26 8.42 -0.94
CA VAL A 42 7.67 8.61 -0.61
C VAL A 42 7.97 7.93 0.72
N VAL A 43 8.82 6.91 0.65
CA VAL A 43 9.35 6.19 1.80
C VAL A 43 10.78 6.69 2.06
N ILE A 44 11.02 7.16 3.28
CA ILE A 44 12.35 7.51 3.77
C ILE A 44 12.63 6.52 4.88
N ALA A 45 13.53 5.57 4.63
CA ALA A 45 13.87 4.47 5.53
C ALA A 45 15.38 4.26 5.55
N ARG A 46 15.86 3.56 6.57
CA ARG A 46 17.26 3.13 6.74
C ARG A 46 17.25 1.62 6.97
N ASP A 47 18.24 0.92 6.41
CA ASP A 47 18.45 -0.52 6.59
C ASP A 47 17.21 -1.36 6.19
N MET A 48 16.54 -0.95 5.12
CA MET A 48 15.34 -1.63 4.61
C MET A 48 15.57 -2.05 3.16
N ASP A 49 15.22 -3.30 2.83
CA ASP A 49 15.35 -3.80 1.48
C ASP A 49 14.33 -3.11 0.55
N LYS A 50 14.79 -2.72 -0.63
CA LYS A 50 13.93 -2.11 -1.64
C LYS A 50 12.87 -3.10 -2.14
N SER A 51 13.19 -4.39 -2.20
CA SER A 51 12.27 -5.44 -2.64
C SER A 51 11.08 -5.59 -1.70
N ASP A 52 11.31 -5.53 -0.38
CA ASP A 52 10.23 -5.55 0.62
C ASP A 52 9.29 -4.36 0.48
N ILE A 53 9.84 -3.15 0.24
CA ILE A 53 9.05 -1.95 -0.06
C ILE A 53 8.22 -2.16 -1.31
N GLN A 54 8.86 -2.67 -2.37
CA GLN A 54 8.21 -2.84 -3.66
C GLN A 54 7.05 -3.85 -3.55
N ALA A 55 7.28 -4.99 -2.90
CA ALA A 55 6.26 -5.99 -2.64
C ALA A 55 5.07 -5.39 -1.86
N SER A 56 5.35 -4.62 -0.81
CA SER A 56 4.31 -3.93 -0.02
C SER A 56 3.48 -2.94 -0.85
N LEU A 57 4.09 -2.28 -1.85
CA LEU A 57 3.37 -1.38 -2.75
C LEU A 57 2.59 -2.15 -3.83
N ASP A 58 3.08 -3.31 -4.25
CA ASP A 58 2.41 -4.14 -5.26
C ASP A 58 1.12 -4.77 -4.72
N THR A 59 1.02 -5.04 -3.41
CA THR A 59 -0.25 -5.48 -2.81
C THR A 59 -1.39 -4.47 -2.97
N LEU A 60 -1.08 -3.17 -3.01
CA LEU A 60 -2.08 -2.10 -3.23
C LEU A 60 -2.68 -2.13 -4.64
N ARG A 61 -2.08 -2.87 -5.57
CA ARG A 61 -2.59 -3.07 -6.94
C ARG A 61 -3.46 -4.32 -7.08
N MET A 62 -3.45 -5.19 -6.08
CA MET A 62 -4.23 -6.42 -6.09
C MET A 62 -5.69 -6.10 -5.82
N ARG A 63 -6.60 -6.83 -6.45
CA ARG A 63 -8.02 -6.76 -6.11
C ARG A 63 -8.26 -7.51 -4.80
N PRO A 64 -9.25 -7.12 -3.98
CA PRO A 64 -9.49 -7.75 -2.67
C PRO A 64 -9.57 -9.30 -2.71
N GLY A 65 -10.15 -9.89 -3.76
CA GLY A 65 -10.22 -11.36 -3.93
C GLY A 65 -8.94 -12.05 -4.43
N GLU A 66 -7.91 -11.30 -4.83
CA GLU A 66 -6.59 -11.83 -5.23
C GLU A 66 -5.64 -11.91 -4.02
N VAL A 67 -5.88 -11.11 -2.98
CA VAL A 67 -5.07 -11.08 -1.75
C VAL A 67 -5.30 -12.35 -0.93
N ASP A 68 -6.55 -12.80 -0.79
CA ASP A 68 -6.90 -14.03 -0.06
C ASP A 68 -6.21 -15.26 -0.69
N ALA A 69 -6.25 -15.37 -2.02
CA ALA A 69 -5.58 -16.45 -2.75
C ALA A 69 -4.04 -16.41 -2.63
N HIS A 70 -3.45 -15.22 -2.47
CA HIS A 70 -2.02 -15.05 -2.29
C HIS A 70 -1.57 -15.38 -0.86
N ILE A 71 -2.33 -14.94 0.16
CA ILE A 71 -2.06 -15.26 1.57
C ILE A 71 -2.21 -16.77 1.81
N ASP A 72 -3.28 -17.38 1.27
CA ASP A 72 -3.49 -18.83 1.34
C ASP A 72 -2.37 -19.61 0.63
N GLY A 73 -1.90 -19.11 -0.52
CA GLY A 73 -0.74 -19.67 -1.22
C GLY A 73 0.57 -19.56 -0.46
N MET A 74 0.81 -18.46 0.26
CA MET A 74 2.00 -18.28 1.10
C MET A 74 1.96 -19.12 2.39
N MET A 75 0.78 -19.34 2.97
CA MET A 75 0.61 -20.26 4.12
C MET A 75 0.63 -21.73 3.72
N GLY A 76 0.18 -22.09 2.52
CA GLY A 76 0.21 -23.45 2.00
C GLY A 76 1.61 -23.99 1.73
N GLN A 77 2.60 -23.13 1.45
CA GLN A 77 4.00 -23.52 1.26
C GLN A 77 4.79 -23.66 2.58
N ALA A 78 4.25 -23.17 3.70
CA ALA A 78 4.90 -23.30 5.01
C ALA A 78 4.60 -24.65 5.71
N SER A 79 3.69 -25.46 5.17
CA SER A 79 3.24 -26.71 5.79
C SER A 79 3.83 -28.01 5.20
N GLU A 80 4.64 -27.96 4.13
CA GLU A 80 5.32 -29.15 3.59
C GLU A 80 6.82 -29.15 3.91
N THR A 81 7.18 -29.24 5.19
CA THR A 81 8.45 -29.87 5.62
C THR A 81 8.30 -30.44 7.03
N VAL A 82 7.45 -31.45 7.17
CA VAL A 82 7.56 -32.42 8.26
C VAL A 82 7.26 -33.80 7.67
N ASP A 83 8.31 -34.44 7.17
CA ASP A 83 8.58 -35.89 7.29
C ASP A 83 10.08 -36.14 7.04
#